data_AF-A0A1Y1M6X1-F1
#
_entry.id   AF-A0A1Y1M6X1-F1
#
_cell.length_a   1.000
_cell.length_b   1.000
_cell.length_c   1.000
_cell.angle_alpha   90.00
_cell.angle_beta   90.00
_cell.angle_gamma   90.00
#
_symmetry.space_group_name_H-M   'P 1'
#
loop_
_entity.id
_entity.type
_entity.pdbx_description
1 polymer ?
#
loop_
_entity_poly.entity_id
_entity_poly.type
_entity_poly.pdbx_seq_one_letter_code
_entity_poly.pdbx_strand_id
1 'polypeptide(L)'
;QQFYLAAVDNKFYDFLRRIFKRRYKPPKVYNPDESSSSSSSSSSSESETGDAGSEDSRDFAIVKLDENVCPKGCDAALYERTFEMRAKRHSVELAIRDQKANIDTLSKDLVAKNKKMKIIDNFVKECQKELEAYQREKQK
;
A
#
# COMPACT_ATOMS: atom_id res chain seq x y z
N GLN A 1 -1.07 17.88 -3.87
CA GLN A 1 -1.31 19.28 -4.29
C GLN A 1 -0.80 19.60 -5.69
N GLN A 2 0.35 19.09 -6.15
CA GLN A 2 0.91 19.45 -7.46
C GLN A 2 -0.01 19.21 -8.68
N PHE A 3 -0.75 18.08 -8.73
CA PHE A 3 -1.72 17.84 -9.82
C PHE A 3 -2.88 18.84 -9.80
N TYR A 4 -3.40 19.17 -8.61
CA TYR A 4 -4.50 20.13 -8.46
C TYR A 4 -4.10 21.51 -8.97
N LEU A 5 -2.94 22.02 -8.57
CA LEU A 5 -2.42 23.32 -9.02
C LEU A 5 -2.19 23.37 -10.54
N ALA A 6 -1.80 22.26 -11.16
CA ALA A 6 -1.52 22.21 -12.60
C ALA A 6 -2.78 22.06 -13.47
N ALA A 7 -3.87 21.53 -12.93
CA ALA A 7 -5.03 21.14 -13.72
C ALA A 7 -6.35 21.84 -13.35
N VAL A 8 -6.44 22.53 -12.21
CA VAL A 8 -7.69 23.09 -11.67
C VAL A 8 -8.35 24.11 -12.62
N ASP A 9 -7.55 24.91 -13.34
CA ASP A 9 -8.07 25.92 -14.27
C ASP A 9 -8.36 25.35 -15.67
N ASN A 10 -8.13 24.05 -15.88
CA ASN A 10 -8.31 23.41 -17.17
C ASN A 10 -9.75 22.88 -17.33
N LYS A 11 -10.33 23.12 -18.51
CA LYS A 11 -11.64 22.60 -18.94
C LYS A 11 -11.71 21.06 -18.88
N PHE A 12 -10.56 20.39 -18.94
CA PHE A 12 -10.43 18.92 -18.85
C PHE A 12 -10.08 18.42 -17.44
N TYR A 13 -10.20 19.26 -16.41
CA TYR A 13 -9.82 18.92 -15.04
C TYR A 13 -10.45 17.60 -14.57
N ASP A 14 -11.75 17.40 -14.76
CA ASP A 14 -12.44 16.19 -14.31
C ASP A 14 -11.97 14.91 -15.02
N PHE A 15 -11.64 15.02 -16.32
CA PHE A 15 -11.07 13.94 -17.10
C PHE A 15 -9.67 13.58 -16.59
N LEU A 16 -8.80 14.57 -16.43
CA LEU A 16 -7.44 14.38 -15.92
C LEU A 16 -7.46 13.90 -14.47
N ARG A 17 -8.42 14.36 -13.65
CA ARG A 17 -8.63 13.92 -12.27
C ARG A 17 -9.03 12.45 -12.22
N ARG A 18 -9.92 12.00 -13.11
CA ARG A 18 -10.28 10.58 -13.24
C ARG A 18 -9.07 9.74 -13.63
N ILE A 19 -8.26 10.23 -14.57
CA ILE A 19 -7.01 9.57 -14.96
C ILE A 19 -6.10 9.48 -13.73
N PHE A 20 -5.71 10.61 -13.15
CA PHE A 20 -4.82 10.66 -12.00
C PHE A 20 -5.30 9.76 -10.85
N LYS A 21 -6.61 9.73 -10.56
CA LYS A 21 -7.18 8.97 -9.44
C LYS A 21 -7.27 7.47 -9.67
N ARG A 22 -7.28 6.98 -10.92
CA ARG A 22 -7.39 5.54 -11.22
C ARG A 22 -6.36 4.72 -10.45
N ARG A 23 -6.85 3.77 -9.66
CA ARG A 23 -6.00 2.97 -8.77
C ARG A 23 -5.13 2.01 -9.58
N TYR A 24 -3.92 1.77 -9.11
CA TYR A 24 -3.05 0.74 -9.66
C TYR A 24 -3.69 -0.63 -9.45
N LYS A 25 -3.89 -1.38 -10.54
CA LYS A 25 -4.23 -2.80 -10.49
C LYS A 25 -2.97 -3.56 -10.90
N PRO A 26 -2.28 -4.28 -10.00
CA PRO A 26 -1.15 -5.09 -10.40
C PRO A 26 -1.59 -6.06 -11.50
N PRO A 27 -0.79 -6.23 -12.57
CA PRO A 27 -1.06 -7.26 -13.56
C PRO A 27 -1.26 -8.61 -12.86
N LYS A 28 -2.34 -9.32 -13.16
CA LYS A 28 -2.54 -10.67 -12.66
C LYS A 28 -1.42 -11.53 -13.24
N VAL A 29 -0.52 -12.00 -12.38
CA VAL A 29 0.47 -13.00 -12.76
C VAL A 29 -0.30 -14.29 -13.01
N TYR A 30 -0.43 -14.67 -14.29
CA TYR A 30 -1.00 -15.95 -14.68
C TYR A 30 0.07 -17.02 -14.42
N ASN A 31 -0.02 -17.68 -13.27
CA ASN A 31 0.75 -18.88 -12.98
C ASN A 31 -0.10 -20.10 -13.37
N PRO A 32 0.25 -20.84 -14.43
CA PRO A 32 -0.53 -22.00 -14.88
C PRO A 32 -0.50 -23.20 -13.93
N ASP A 33 0.32 -23.18 -12.86
CA ASP A 33 0.52 -24.30 -11.93
C ASP A 33 -0.19 -24.18 -10.56
N GLU A 34 -0.89 -23.07 -10.28
CA GLU A 34 -1.58 -22.84 -9.00
C GLU A 34 -3.11 -22.90 -9.18
N SER A 35 -3.59 -24.06 -9.60
CA SER A 35 -5.03 -24.39 -9.61
C SER A 35 -5.41 -25.25 -8.41
N SER A 36 -5.10 -24.83 -7.18
CA SER A 36 -5.87 -25.24 -6.01
C SER A 36 -5.52 -24.40 -4.79
N SER A 37 -6.53 -23.71 -4.25
CA SER A 37 -6.55 -23.19 -2.87
C SER A 37 -5.74 -21.92 -2.55
N SER A 38 -6.23 -20.76 -3.02
CA SER A 38 -6.31 -19.57 -2.14
C SER A 38 -7.38 -18.59 -2.61
N SER A 39 -8.64 -18.95 -2.35
CA SER A 39 -9.74 -17.98 -2.30
C SER A 39 -9.60 -17.13 -1.04
N SER A 40 -8.58 -16.25 -1.00
CA SER A 40 -8.62 -15.09 -0.12
C SER A 40 -9.41 -14.00 -0.83
N SER A 41 -10.72 -14.19 -0.83
CA SER A 41 -11.72 -13.19 -1.17
C SER A 41 -11.59 -12.00 -0.23
N SER A 42 -10.70 -11.07 -0.55
CA SER A 42 -10.86 -9.69 -0.11
C SER A 42 -11.86 -9.03 -1.05
N SER A 43 -13.14 -9.44 -0.91
CA SER A 43 -14.28 -8.65 -1.36
C SER A 43 -14.29 -7.35 -0.54
N SER A 44 -13.47 -6.39 -0.94
CA SER A 44 -13.74 -4.99 -0.62
C SER A 44 -14.78 -4.55 -1.63
N SER A 45 -16.04 -4.65 -1.19
CA SER A 45 -17.22 -4.18 -1.91
C SER A 45 -16.93 -2.87 -2.64
N GLU A 46 -17.22 -2.90 -3.93
CA GLU A 46 -17.43 -1.76 -4.81
C GLU A 46 -18.49 -0.85 -4.16
N SER A 47 -18.06 0.01 -3.24
CA SER A 47 -18.80 1.21 -2.89
C SER A 47 -18.34 2.25 -3.88
N GLU A 48 -18.95 2.19 -5.05
CA GLU A 48 -19.17 3.32 -5.95
C GLU A 48 -19.86 4.42 -5.12
N THR A 49 -19.09 5.07 -4.25
CA THR A 49 -19.46 6.34 -3.66
C THR A 49 -19.36 7.33 -4.81
N GLY A 50 -20.42 7.35 -5.61
CA GLY A 50 -20.82 8.52 -6.34
C GLY A 50 -20.90 9.65 -5.34
N ASP A 51 -19.79 10.38 -5.21
CA ASP A 51 -19.69 11.68 -4.58
C ASP A 51 -20.50 12.65 -5.43
N ALA A 52 -21.82 12.49 -5.34
CA ALA A 52 -22.84 13.45 -5.74
C ALA A 52 -22.82 14.55 -4.66
N GLY A 53 -21.85 15.44 -4.76
CA GLY A 53 -21.58 16.40 -3.71
C GLY A 53 -20.56 17.47 -4.08
N SER A 54 -20.57 17.97 -5.31
CA SER A 54 -19.99 19.28 -5.60
C SER A 54 -20.74 19.93 -6.74
N GLU A 55 -21.60 20.87 -6.36
CA GLU A 55 -22.30 21.83 -7.19
C GLU A 55 -21.28 22.82 -7.78
N ASP A 56 -20.55 22.43 -8.83
CA ASP A 56 -19.92 23.40 -9.73
C ASP A 56 -20.33 23.08 -11.17
N SER A 57 -21.49 23.62 -11.51
CA SER A 57 -22.13 23.55 -12.82
C SER A 57 -21.24 24.20 -13.89
N ARG A 58 -20.36 23.43 -14.50
CA ARG A 58 -19.86 23.68 -15.86
C ARG A 58 -20.29 22.51 -16.74
N ASP A 59 -21.56 22.59 -17.07
CA ASP A 59 -22.32 21.68 -17.93
C ASP A 59 -21.68 21.59 -19.31
N PHE A 60 -20.74 20.65 -19.46
CA PHE A 60 -20.39 20.08 -20.75
C PHE A 60 -20.58 18.58 -20.64
N ALA A 61 -21.51 18.09 -21.46
CA ALA A 61 -21.90 16.70 -21.65
C ALA A 61 -20.84 15.69 -21.18
N ILE A 62 -21.29 14.70 -20.42
CA ILE A 62 -20.56 13.50 -20.02
C ILE A 62 -20.18 12.73 -21.30
N VAL A 63 -19.23 13.25 -22.07
CA VAL A 63 -18.57 12.53 -23.14
C VAL A 63 -17.70 11.54 -22.41
N LYS A 64 -18.04 10.25 -22.54
CA LYS A 64 -17.18 9.13 -22.16
C LYS A 64 -15.94 9.18 -23.07
N LEU A 65 -15.06 10.15 -22.81
CA LEU A 65 -13.78 10.27 -23.48
C LEU A 65 -12.96 9.06 -23.02
N ASP A 66 -12.46 8.29 -23.98
CA ASP A 66 -11.56 7.18 -23.71
C ASP A 66 -10.32 7.72 -22.98
N GLU A 67 -10.00 7.10 -21.85
CA GLU A 67 -8.88 7.51 -21.00
C GLU A 67 -7.53 7.39 -21.71
N ASN A 68 -7.47 6.61 -22.79
CA ASN A 68 -6.26 6.35 -23.59
C ASN A 68 -6.06 7.34 -24.75
N VAL A 69 -7.00 8.26 -24.99
CA VAL A 69 -6.94 9.21 -26.09
C VAL A 69 -6.96 10.63 -25.54
N CYS A 70 -5.97 11.43 -25.93
CA CYS A 70 -5.95 12.86 -25.58
C CYS A 70 -7.16 13.55 -26.24
N PRO A 71 -8.08 14.18 -25.47
CA PRO A 71 -9.24 14.86 -26.03
C PRO A 71 -8.82 16.03 -26.92
N LYS A 72 -9.58 16.30 -27.99
CA LYS A 72 -9.34 17.45 -28.87
C LYS A 72 -9.44 18.75 -28.06
N GLY A 73 -8.33 19.49 -27.97
CA GLY A 73 -8.22 20.73 -27.20
C GLY A 73 -7.60 20.59 -25.81
N CYS A 74 -7.29 19.36 -25.37
CA CYS A 74 -6.49 19.13 -24.16
C CYS A 74 -5.01 19.35 -24.51
N ASP A 75 -4.30 20.07 -23.65
CA ASP A 75 -2.85 20.22 -23.79
C ASP A 75 -2.16 18.86 -23.63
N ALA A 76 -1.40 18.47 -24.66
CA ALA A 76 -0.68 17.21 -24.70
C ALA A 76 0.34 17.11 -23.57
N ALA A 77 0.99 18.23 -23.21
CA ALA A 77 1.96 18.26 -22.12
C ALA A 77 1.29 17.98 -20.77
N LEU A 78 0.12 18.57 -20.51
CA LEU A 78 -0.64 18.31 -19.28
C LEU A 78 -1.19 16.88 -19.22
N TYR A 79 -1.63 16.33 -20.35
CA TYR A 79 -2.08 14.93 -20.45
C TYR A 79 -0.94 13.97 -20.08
N GLU A 80 0.22 14.08 -20.72
CA GLU A 80 1.40 13.25 -20.45
C GLU A 80 1.87 13.42 -18.99
N ARG A 81 1.96 14.66 -18.50
CA ARG A 81 2.29 14.97 -17.11
C ARG A 81 1.35 14.28 -16.13
N THR A 82 0.06 14.18 -16.45
CA THR A 82 -0.92 13.50 -15.61
C THR A 82 -0.65 12.00 -15.50
N PHE A 83 -0.22 11.36 -16.59
CA PHE A 83 0.23 9.96 -16.57
C PHE A 83 1.53 9.77 -15.80
N GLU A 84 2.51 10.66 -15.94
CA GLU A 84 3.73 10.63 -15.13
C GLU A 84 3.41 10.71 -13.64
N MET A 85 2.53 11.65 -13.25
CA MET A 85 2.15 11.85 -11.86
C MET A 85 1.34 10.65 -11.32
N ARG A 86 0.51 10.02 -12.16
CA ARG A 86 -0.16 8.75 -11.84
C ARG A 86 0.87 7.65 -11.61
N ALA A 87 1.85 7.48 -12.50
CA ALA A 87 2.88 6.45 -12.39
C ALA A 87 3.74 6.64 -11.12
N LYS A 88 4.15 7.88 -10.83
CA LYS A 88 4.86 8.22 -9.59
C LYS A 88 4.03 7.88 -8.35
N ARG A 89 2.74 8.23 -8.34
CA ARG A 89 1.83 7.87 -7.24
C ARG A 89 1.74 6.35 -7.07
N HIS A 90 1.60 5.60 -8.16
CA HIS A 90 1.52 4.13 -8.11
C HIS A 90 2.80 3.49 -7.58
N SER A 91 3.98 4.00 -7.98
CA SER A 91 5.27 3.56 -7.45
C SER A 91 5.37 3.77 -5.95
N VAL A 92 4.95 4.93 -5.44
CA VAL A 92 4.92 5.22 -4.00
C VAL A 92 3.93 4.32 -3.27
N GLU A 93 2.73 4.13 -3.81
CA GLU A 93 1.72 3.23 -3.22
C GLU A 93 2.22 1.77 -3.13
N LEU A 94 2.97 1.31 -4.14
CA LEU A 94 3.62 0.00 -4.13
C LEU A 94 4.70 -0.09 -3.05
N ALA A 95 5.61 0.89 -2.99
CA ALA A 95 6.64 0.95 -1.97
C ALA A 95 6.06 0.94 -0.55
N ILE A 96 4.97 1.68 -0.30
CA ILE A 96 4.27 1.68 0.99
C ILE A 96 3.72 0.28 1.31
N ARG A 97 3.14 -0.42 0.34
CA ARG A 97 2.61 -1.78 0.54
C ARG A 97 3.73 -2.74 0.93
N ASP A 98 4.85 -2.70 0.19
CA ASP A 98 5.98 -3.58 0.42
C ASP A 98 6.64 -3.29 1.76
N GLN A 99 6.78 -2.01 2.12
CA GLN A 99 7.28 -1.59 3.43
C GLN A 99 6.37 -2.07 4.57
N LYS A 100 5.04 -2.01 4.42
CA LYS A 100 4.11 -2.57 5.42
C LYS A 100 4.30 -4.07 5.61
N ALA A 101 4.43 -4.82 4.52
CA ALA A 101 4.70 -6.26 4.59
C ALA A 101 6.04 -6.57 5.30
N ASN A 102 7.07 -5.76 5.05
CA ASN A 102 8.35 -5.87 5.73
C ASN A 102 8.24 -5.57 7.23
N ILE A 103 7.49 -4.52 7.61
CA ILE A 103 7.23 -4.18 9.02
C ILE A 103 6.52 -5.34 9.74
N ASP A 104 5.50 -5.92 9.12
CA ASP A 104 4.77 -7.05 9.71
C ASP A 104 5.67 -8.27 9.93
N THR A 105 6.56 -8.53 8.98
CA THR A 105 7.55 -9.62 9.07
C THR A 105 8.55 -9.37 10.20
N LEU A 106 9.15 -8.18 10.24
CA LEU A 106 10.10 -7.80 11.29
C LEU A 106 9.46 -7.80 12.68
N SER A 107 8.20 -7.38 12.79
CA SER A 107 7.43 -7.41 14.04
C SER A 107 7.30 -8.85 14.58
N LYS A 108 6.94 -9.81 13.71
CA LYS A 108 6.87 -11.23 14.07
C LYS A 108 8.23 -11.77 14.51
N ASP A 109 9.30 -11.42 13.80
CA ASP A 109 10.67 -11.82 14.15
C ASP A 109 11.10 -11.25 15.51
N LEU A 110 10.75 -10.00 15.80
CA LEU A 110 11.06 -9.37 17.07
C LEU A 110 10.36 -10.10 18.23
N VAL A 111 9.07 -10.43 18.07
CA VAL A 111 8.32 -11.22 19.05
C VAL A 111 8.97 -12.60 19.26
N ALA A 112 9.39 -13.27 18.17
CA ALA A 112 10.06 -14.56 18.26
C ALA A 112 11.41 -14.47 18.99
N LYS A 113 12.23 -13.46 18.68
CA LYS A 113 13.51 -13.21 19.35
C LYS A 113 13.33 -12.87 20.82
N ASN A 114 12.34 -12.05 21.18
CA ASN A 114 12.04 -11.73 22.58
C ASN A 114 11.63 -12.97 23.38
N LYS A 115 10.88 -13.90 22.78
CA LYS A 115 10.57 -15.19 23.44
C LYS A 115 11.85 -15.99 23.72
N LYS A 116 12.75 -16.08 22.75
CA LYS A 116 14.05 -16.77 22.92
C LYS A 116 14.90 -16.12 24.00
N MET A 117 14.97 -14.78 24.02
CA MET A 117 15.72 -14.05 25.05
C MET A 117 15.23 -14.41 26.46
N LYS A 118 13.91 -14.38 26.69
CA LYS A 118 13.33 -14.74 28.00
C LYS A 118 13.66 -16.17 28.44
N ILE A 119 13.71 -17.11 27.51
CA ILE A 119 14.08 -18.51 27.80
C ILE A 119 15.54 -18.55 28.27
N ILE A 120 16.44 -17.88 27.55
CA ILE A 120 17.87 -17.83 27.90
C ILE A 120 18.07 -17.13 29.24
N ASP A 121 17.40 -16.01 29.50
CA ASP A 121 17.49 -15.29 30.77
C ASP A 121 17.06 -16.16 31.96
N ASN A 122 16.00 -16.95 31.79
CA ASN A 122 15.54 -17.87 32.83
C ASN A 122 16.55 -19.00 33.07
N PHE A 123 17.09 -19.57 31.98
CA PHE A 123 18.11 -20.61 32.06
C PHE A 123 19.38 -20.12 32.77
N VAL A 124 19.85 -18.91 32.44
CA VAL A 124 21.02 -18.30 33.11
C VAL A 124 20.76 -18.11 34.61
N LYS A 125 19.57 -17.63 34.98
CA LYS A 125 19.20 -17.48 36.40
C LYS A 125 19.15 -18.82 37.13
N GLU A 126 18.70 -19.89 36.47
CA GLU A 126 18.66 -21.23 37.04
C GLU A 126 20.08 -21.77 37.26
N CYS A 127 20.93 -21.72 36.24
CA CYS A 127 22.34 -22.13 36.36
C CYS A 127 23.09 -21.33 37.45
N GLN A 128 22.80 -20.04 37.59
CA GLN A 128 23.40 -19.22 38.63
C GLN A 128 22.96 -19.66 40.04
N LYS A 129 21.67 -19.96 40.23
CA LYS A 129 21.17 -20.49 41.51
C LYS A 129 21.77 -21.84 41.86
N GLU A 130 21.88 -22.74 40.88
CA GLU A 130 22.54 -24.05 41.06
C GLU A 130 24.00 -23.89 41.46
N LEU A 131 24.72 -23.00 40.78
CA LEU A 131 26.12 -22.70 41.08
C LEU A 131 26.29 -22.15 42.51
N GLU A 132 25.44 -21.19 42.92
CA GLU A 132 25.45 -20.64 44.28
C GLU A 132 25.10 -21.69 45.33
N ALA A 133 24.17 -22.61 45.04
CA ALA A 133 23.83 -23.72 45.93
C ALA A 133 25.03 -24.65 46.12
N TYR A 134 25.66 -25.06 45.02
CA TYR A 134 26.86 -25.91 45.05
C TYR A 134 28.02 -25.25 45.82
N GLN A 135 28.24 -23.95 45.63
CA GLN A 135 29.27 -23.21 46.36
C GLN A 135 28.99 -23.16 47.88
N ARG A 136 27.72 -22.97 48.28
CA ARG A 136 27.33 -22.99 49.70
C ARG A 136 27.50 -24.38 50.32
N GLU A 137 27.19 -25.45 49.59
CA GLU A 137 27.41 -26.82 50.07
C GLU A 137 28.89 -27.13 50.27
N LYS A 138 29.77 -26.63 49.39
CA LYS A 138 31.22 -26.82 49.52
C LYS A 138 31.84 -26.07 50.71
N GLN A 139 31.19 -25.02 51.21
CA GLN A 139 31.67 -24.21 52.35
C GLN A 139 31.16 -24.69 53.73
N LYS A 140 30.26 -25.67 53.76
CA LYS A 140 29.84 -26.36 54.99
C LYS A 140 30.77 -27.54 55.28
#